data_AF-M7TCQ9-F1
#
_entry.id   AF-M7TCQ9-F1
#
_cell.length_a   1.000
_cell.length_b   1.000
_cell.length_c   1.000
_cell.angle_alpha   90.00
_cell.angle_beta   90.00
_cell.angle_gamma   90.00
#
_symmetry.space_group_name_H-M   'P 1'
#
loop_
_entity.id
_entity.type
_entity.pdbx_description
1 polymer ?
#
loop_
_entity_poly.entity_id
_entity_poly.type
_entity_poly.pdbx_seq_one_letter_code
_entity_poly.pdbx_strand_id
1 'polypeptide(L)'
;MRPLTWLSSLCAVPQQAGAQIFFGQADLGSTSLPLPPSQDPWYAAPDDFESTEPGTILRIRSAPGDLPAALGNLTAAYNILYRTTDTRYQPSWAVTTLLIPTSTYVSPSGSKAVLSYQFAYDSAAIDSSPSYLVFHEASQLPNQLGLPSDASFVNDLLGQGWIINTPDYEGPTAAFGASVQAGHATLDAQRAVFNLARLTGAGDITVALWGYSGGSIATESAAELQVQYAPELKISGAVVGGVVDDIAADFDLMNKTPLAGHMASVIMGVTVQYPEADAYVRSRLRPETASDFLQIKKLVLANATAFFAGQDMYSYFIGGASDLKAPILQRVFNRETRLGYHGVPAIPMFVYKAIGDQYCPIVQTDALIKKYCEVGADITYERNTIGTHVSEINNGKGRALSWLWSIFNESYVPHSCGCKVKNVTVDASA
;
A
#
# COMPACT_ATOMS: atom_id res chain seq x y z
N MET A 1 -27.29 -21.07 12.98
CA MET A 1 -26.35 -19.98 12.69
C MET A 1 -25.48 -20.45 11.54
N ARG A 2 -25.82 -20.06 10.31
CA ARG A 2 -25.14 -20.48 9.08
C ARG A 2 -24.25 -19.32 8.61
N PRO A 3 -22.97 -19.55 8.28
CA PRO A 3 -22.07 -18.50 7.82
C PRO A 3 -22.51 -18.02 6.43
N LEU A 4 -22.42 -16.72 6.22
CA LEU A 4 -22.51 -15.94 4.97
C LEU A 4 -22.44 -16.75 3.65
N THR A 5 -23.55 -17.37 3.23
CA THR A 5 -23.66 -18.17 1.99
C THR A 5 -23.62 -17.37 0.68
N TRP A 6 -23.41 -16.05 0.72
CA TRP A 6 -23.56 -15.20 -0.47
C TRP A 6 -22.29 -15.01 -1.30
N LEU A 7 -21.11 -15.39 -0.78
CA LEU A 7 -19.84 -15.40 -1.55
C LEU A 7 -19.43 -16.81 -2.04
N SER A 8 -20.03 -17.87 -1.49
CA SER A 8 -19.82 -19.25 -1.97
C SER A 8 -20.62 -19.62 -3.22
N SER A 9 -21.46 -18.70 -3.73
CA SER A 9 -22.34 -18.92 -4.88
C SER A 9 -21.84 -18.29 -6.20
N LEU A 10 -20.55 -17.96 -6.31
CA LEU A 10 -19.94 -17.52 -7.59
C LEU A 10 -19.81 -18.64 -8.65
N CYS A 11 -20.45 -19.79 -8.44
CA CYS A 11 -20.66 -20.82 -9.45
C CYS A 11 -22.15 -21.03 -9.70
N ALA A 12 -22.62 -20.59 -10.89
CA ALA A 12 -23.76 -21.08 -11.68
C ALA A 12 -25.02 -20.17 -11.90
N VAL A 13 -25.03 -19.47 -13.07
CA VAL A 13 -26.09 -19.35 -14.15
C VAL A 13 -27.38 -18.50 -13.90
N PRO A 14 -28.05 -17.83 -14.92
CA PRO A 14 -27.68 -17.32 -16.26
C PRO A 14 -27.96 -15.81 -16.55
N GLN A 15 -27.22 -15.27 -17.53
CA GLN A 15 -27.55 -14.29 -18.58
C GLN A 15 -28.69 -13.25 -18.39
N GLN A 16 -28.31 -11.99 -18.19
CA GLN A 16 -28.99 -10.82 -18.78
C GLN A 16 -27.95 -9.78 -19.20
N ALA A 17 -28.19 -9.12 -20.33
CA ALA A 17 -27.20 -8.37 -21.10
C ALA A 17 -26.77 -7.04 -20.46
N GLY A 18 -25.46 -6.85 -20.31
CA GLY A 18 -24.82 -5.58 -19.93
C GLY A 18 -23.67 -5.79 -18.93
N ALA A 19 -22.43 -5.65 -19.40
CA ALA A 19 -21.15 -5.92 -18.71
C ALA A 19 -20.88 -7.41 -18.41
N GLN A 20 -20.06 -8.06 -19.25
CA GLN A 20 -19.58 -9.42 -19.00
C GLN A 20 -18.46 -9.39 -17.95
N ILE A 21 -18.80 -9.71 -16.70
CA ILE A 21 -17.79 -10.13 -15.72
C ILE A 21 -17.41 -11.58 -16.08
N PHE A 22 -16.18 -11.78 -16.55
CA PHE A 22 -15.64 -13.13 -16.73
C PHE A 22 -15.32 -13.73 -15.36
N PHE A 23 -16.26 -14.51 -14.84
CA PHE A 23 -15.96 -15.46 -13.77
C PHE A 23 -15.17 -16.61 -14.41
N GLY A 24 -13.86 -16.62 -14.23
CA GLY A 24 -13.04 -17.80 -14.55
C GLY A 24 -13.61 -19.01 -13.80
N GLN A 25 -13.63 -20.18 -14.44
CA GLN A 25 -14.03 -21.42 -13.76
C GLN A 25 -13.22 -21.58 -12.48
N ALA A 26 -13.92 -21.81 -11.37
CA ALA A 26 -13.30 -22.17 -10.11
C ALA A 26 -12.65 -23.54 -10.26
N ASP A 27 -11.33 -23.58 -10.39
CA ASP A 27 -10.55 -24.76 -10.05
C ASP A 27 -10.58 -24.90 -8.53
N LEU A 28 -11.65 -25.52 -8.03
CA LEU A 28 -11.70 -26.10 -6.69
C LEU A 28 -10.74 -27.29 -6.67
N GLY A 29 -9.42 -27.04 -6.56
CA GLY A 29 -8.47 -28.12 -6.32
C GLY A 29 -7.07 -28.03 -6.92
N SER A 30 -6.53 -26.85 -7.21
CA SER A 30 -5.10 -26.76 -7.54
C SER A 30 -4.27 -26.34 -6.31
N THR A 31 -3.63 -27.32 -5.67
CA THR A 31 -2.55 -27.16 -4.68
C THR A 31 -1.23 -26.68 -5.30
N SER A 32 -1.28 -26.04 -6.48
CA SER A 32 -0.09 -25.47 -7.12
C SER A 32 0.35 -24.22 -6.36
N LEU A 33 1.66 -24.14 -6.07
CA LEU A 33 2.30 -22.90 -5.61
C LEU A 33 1.83 -21.72 -6.49
N PRO A 34 1.49 -20.56 -5.90
CA PRO A 34 1.12 -19.39 -6.68
C PRO A 34 2.25 -19.06 -7.67
N LEU A 35 1.88 -18.76 -8.93
CA LEU A 35 2.84 -18.22 -9.89
C LEU A 35 3.19 -16.78 -9.49
N PRO A 36 4.46 -16.37 -9.59
CA PRO A 36 4.82 -14.98 -9.38
C PRO A 36 4.12 -14.10 -10.44
N PRO A 37 3.74 -12.85 -10.10
CA PRO A 37 3.10 -11.90 -11.00
C PRO A 37 3.74 -11.80 -12.40
N SER A 38 5.07 -11.83 -12.48
CA SER A 38 5.83 -11.79 -13.74
C SER A 38 5.62 -13.01 -14.66
N GLN A 39 5.10 -14.11 -14.13
CA GLN A 39 4.88 -15.38 -14.83
C GLN A 39 3.40 -15.79 -14.87
N ASP A 40 2.52 -14.99 -14.27
CA ASP A 40 1.10 -15.32 -14.14
C ASP A 40 0.25 -14.57 -15.18
N PRO A 41 -0.28 -15.24 -16.22
CA PRO A 41 -1.10 -14.59 -17.25
C PRO A 41 -2.40 -13.98 -16.69
N TRP A 42 -2.91 -14.47 -15.56
CA TRP A 42 -4.07 -13.86 -14.90
C TRP A 42 -3.75 -12.46 -14.38
N TYR A 43 -2.49 -12.18 -14.10
CA TYR A 43 -2.04 -10.90 -13.55
C TYR A 43 -2.00 -9.80 -14.63
N ALA A 44 -1.93 -10.10 -15.92
CA ALA A 44 -1.85 -9.09 -16.99
C ALA A 44 -3.23 -8.65 -17.50
N ALA A 45 -3.56 -7.36 -17.50
CA ALA A 45 -4.89 -6.84 -17.89
C ALA A 45 -5.43 -7.39 -19.23
N PRO A 46 -6.77 -7.60 -19.34
CA PRO A 46 -7.40 -8.01 -20.59
C PRO A 46 -7.38 -6.89 -21.63
N ASP A 47 -7.59 -7.23 -22.90
CA ASP A 47 -7.76 -6.24 -23.97
C ASP A 47 -8.91 -5.25 -23.66
N ASP A 48 -8.79 -4.03 -24.19
CA ASP A 48 -9.77 -2.93 -24.07
C ASP A 48 -10.05 -2.42 -22.64
N PHE A 49 -9.29 -2.87 -21.64
CA PHE A 49 -9.45 -2.42 -20.25
C PHE A 49 -9.31 -0.90 -20.11
N GLU A 50 -8.52 -0.28 -20.98
CA GLU A 50 -8.24 1.16 -21.01
C GLU A 50 -9.50 2.01 -21.21
N SER A 51 -10.53 1.44 -21.85
CA SER A 51 -11.80 2.09 -22.12
C SER A 51 -12.78 2.04 -20.94
N THR A 52 -12.48 1.28 -19.90
CA THR A 52 -13.32 1.15 -18.70
C THR A 52 -13.00 2.24 -17.67
N GLU A 53 -13.94 2.49 -16.75
CA GLU A 53 -13.78 3.51 -15.70
C GLU A 53 -12.85 3.02 -14.57
N PRO A 54 -12.10 3.93 -13.90
CA PRO A 54 -11.31 3.58 -12.72
C PRO A 54 -12.15 2.88 -11.65
N GLY A 55 -11.60 1.81 -11.07
CA GLY A 55 -12.30 0.94 -10.12
C GLY A 55 -13.20 -0.13 -10.75
N THR A 56 -13.27 -0.23 -12.08
CA THR A 56 -13.94 -1.33 -12.76
C THR A 56 -13.23 -2.65 -12.44
N ILE A 57 -13.97 -3.64 -11.97
CA ILE A 57 -13.47 -5.00 -11.77
C ILE A 57 -13.31 -5.65 -13.14
N LEU A 58 -12.08 -6.00 -13.48
CA LEU A 58 -11.74 -6.63 -14.77
C LEU A 58 -11.77 -8.16 -14.65
N ARG A 59 -11.22 -8.71 -13.55
CA ARG A 59 -11.25 -10.16 -13.23
C ARG A 59 -11.25 -10.39 -11.73
N ILE A 60 -11.79 -11.54 -11.33
CA ILE A 60 -11.72 -12.07 -9.97
C ILE A 60 -11.24 -13.52 -10.05
N ARG A 61 -10.39 -13.93 -9.11
CA ARG A 61 -10.11 -15.35 -8.81
C ARG A 61 -10.08 -15.58 -7.32
N SER A 62 -10.30 -16.83 -6.90
CA SER A 62 -9.85 -17.26 -5.57
C SER A 62 -8.35 -17.02 -5.48
N ALA A 63 -7.92 -16.41 -4.38
CA ALA A 63 -6.52 -16.12 -4.22
C ALA A 63 -5.72 -17.43 -4.09
N PRO A 64 -4.61 -17.58 -4.83
CA PRO A 64 -3.90 -18.85 -4.95
C PRO A 64 -3.21 -19.24 -3.63
N GLY A 65 -3.05 -20.54 -3.36
CA GLY A 65 -2.53 -21.03 -2.08
C GLY A 65 -3.62 -21.25 -1.02
N ASP A 66 -3.32 -22.05 -0.01
CA ASP A 66 -4.25 -22.36 1.09
C ASP A 66 -4.11 -21.34 2.23
N LEU A 67 -4.49 -20.09 1.96
CA LEU A 67 -4.43 -19.03 2.99
C LEU A 67 -5.26 -19.32 4.23
N PRO A 68 -6.48 -19.91 4.16
CA PRO A 68 -7.23 -20.27 5.36
C PRO A 68 -6.47 -21.24 6.28
N ALA A 69 -5.62 -22.12 5.72
CA ALA A 69 -4.73 -22.96 6.53
C ALA A 69 -3.59 -22.16 7.20
N ALA A 70 -3.10 -21.09 6.56
CA ALA A 70 -2.03 -20.24 7.09
C ALA A 70 -2.51 -19.15 8.06
N LEU A 71 -3.74 -18.66 7.89
CA LEU A 71 -4.34 -17.54 8.62
C LEU A 71 -5.62 -18.01 9.33
N GLY A 72 -5.52 -18.34 10.62
CA GLY A 72 -6.62 -18.95 11.37
C GLY A 72 -7.90 -18.10 11.48
N ASN A 73 -7.81 -16.78 11.28
CA ASN A 73 -8.97 -15.87 11.26
C ASN A 73 -9.53 -15.61 9.85
N LEU A 74 -9.07 -16.34 8.82
CA LEU A 74 -9.51 -16.17 7.44
C LEU A 74 -10.47 -17.30 7.00
N THR A 75 -11.53 -16.95 6.28
CA THR A 75 -12.43 -17.93 5.64
C THR A 75 -12.21 -18.03 4.13
N ALA A 76 -11.99 -16.91 3.46
CA ALA A 76 -11.81 -16.87 2.02
C ALA A 76 -10.93 -15.68 1.61
N ALA A 77 -10.21 -15.83 0.50
CA ALA A 77 -9.42 -14.78 -0.10
C ALA A 77 -9.64 -14.74 -1.61
N TYR A 78 -9.68 -13.54 -2.17
CA TYR A 78 -9.86 -13.31 -3.60
C TYR A 78 -8.87 -12.29 -4.12
N ASN A 79 -8.21 -12.57 -5.24
CA ASN A 79 -7.51 -11.53 -5.99
C ASN A 79 -8.49 -10.89 -6.95
N ILE A 80 -8.54 -9.56 -6.93
CA ILE A 80 -9.39 -8.74 -7.78
C ILE A 80 -8.47 -7.86 -8.62
N LEU A 81 -8.50 -8.06 -9.93
CA LEU A 81 -7.81 -7.19 -10.87
C LEU A 81 -8.77 -6.09 -11.31
N TYR A 82 -8.36 -4.84 -11.15
CA TYR A 82 -9.19 -3.67 -11.41
C TYR A 82 -8.45 -2.63 -12.24
N ARG A 83 -9.21 -1.85 -13.01
CA ARG A 83 -8.69 -0.71 -13.77
C ARG A 83 -8.35 0.43 -12.81
N THR A 84 -7.17 1.02 -12.97
CA THR A 84 -6.71 2.22 -12.24
C THR A 84 -6.16 3.27 -13.21
N THR A 85 -5.49 4.29 -12.69
CA THR A 85 -4.85 5.38 -13.44
C THR A 85 -3.42 5.55 -12.97
N ASP A 86 -2.47 5.68 -13.91
CA ASP A 86 -1.06 5.85 -13.56
C ASP A 86 -0.68 7.28 -13.13
N THR A 87 0.58 7.47 -12.79
CA THR A 87 1.17 8.76 -12.40
C THR A 87 1.00 9.86 -13.48
N ARG A 88 0.85 9.46 -14.75
CA ARG A 88 0.69 10.33 -15.92
C ARG A 88 -0.76 10.44 -16.37
N TYR A 89 -1.70 10.03 -15.51
CA TYR A 89 -3.14 10.04 -15.78
C TYR A 89 -3.53 9.21 -17.02
N GLN A 90 -2.77 8.16 -17.33
CA GLN A 90 -3.11 7.18 -18.36
C GLN A 90 -3.77 5.95 -17.74
N PRO A 91 -4.61 5.21 -18.50
CA PRO A 91 -5.19 3.97 -18.02
C PRO A 91 -4.11 2.96 -17.59
N SER A 92 -4.31 2.38 -16.42
CA SER A 92 -3.46 1.34 -15.86
C SER A 92 -4.32 0.31 -15.15
N TRP A 93 -3.70 -0.66 -14.50
CA TRP A 93 -4.40 -1.69 -13.74
C TRP A 93 -3.62 -2.05 -12.48
N ALA A 94 -4.30 -2.59 -11.49
CA ALA A 94 -3.68 -3.10 -10.29
C ALA A 94 -4.50 -4.28 -9.76
N VAL A 95 -3.93 -4.99 -8.78
CA VAL A 95 -4.59 -6.09 -8.09
C VAL A 95 -4.80 -5.71 -6.63
N THR A 96 -5.89 -6.17 -6.04
CA THR A 96 -6.08 -6.14 -4.59
C THR A 96 -6.50 -7.52 -4.12
N THR A 97 -5.94 -7.97 -3.00
CA THR A 97 -6.40 -9.19 -2.33
C THR A 97 -7.45 -8.83 -1.30
N LEU A 98 -8.66 -9.34 -1.45
CA LEU A 98 -9.76 -9.21 -0.50
C LEU A 98 -9.77 -10.43 0.42
N LEU A 99 -9.67 -10.20 1.72
CA LEU A 99 -9.58 -11.21 2.77
C LEU A 99 -10.85 -11.15 3.64
N ILE A 100 -11.55 -12.28 3.72
CA ILE A 100 -12.83 -12.39 4.43
C ILE A 100 -12.61 -13.08 5.78
N PRO A 101 -12.91 -12.40 6.91
CA PRO A 101 -12.67 -12.96 8.24
C PRO A 101 -13.68 -14.06 8.59
N THR A 102 -13.32 -14.91 9.54
CA THR A 102 -14.20 -15.98 10.09
C THR A 102 -15.43 -15.45 10.83
N SER A 103 -15.33 -14.25 11.39
CA SER A 103 -16.44 -13.50 11.96
C SER A 103 -16.37 -12.08 11.43
N THR A 104 -17.49 -11.49 11.02
CA THR A 104 -17.53 -10.11 10.52
C THR A 104 -18.11 -9.20 11.58
N TYR A 105 -17.38 -8.14 11.94
CA TYR A 105 -17.88 -7.06 12.78
C TYR A 105 -18.92 -6.23 12.01
N VAL A 106 -19.99 -5.88 12.70
CA VAL A 106 -21.07 -5.03 12.20
C VAL A 106 -21.26 -3.90 13.21
N SER A 107 -21.22 -2.66 12.71
CA SER A 107 -21.39 -1.45 13.50
C SER A 107 -22.81 -1.32 14.07
N PRO A 108 -23.06 -0.39 15.01
CA PRO A 108 -24.41 -0.12 15.51
C PRO A 108 -25.41 0.26 14.42
N SER A 109 -24.98 0.96 13.35
CA SER A 109 -25.83 1.27 12.20
C SER A 109 -26.05 0.10 11.22
N GLY A 110 -25.33 -1.02 11.39
CA GLY A 110 -25.43 -2.18 10.51
C GLY A 110 -24.37 -2.26 9.41
N SER A 111 -23.38 -1.36 9.40
CA SER A 111 -22.31 -1.34 8.39
C SER A 111 -21.19 -2.34 8.74
N LYS A 112 -20.65 -3.03 7.73
CA LYS A 112 -19.49 -3.93 7.92
C LYS A 112 -18.18 -3.14 7.86
N ALA A 113 -17.23 -3.47 8.73
CA ALA A 113 -15.91 -2.86 8.72
C ALA A 113 -15.03 -3.41 7.59
N VAL A 114 -14.49 -2.51 6.77
CA VAL A 114 -13.49 -2.81 5.74
C VAL A 114 -12.25 -1.96 6.01
N LEU A 115 -11.11 -2.63 6.24
CA LEU A 115 -9.81 -1.99 6.36
C LEU A 115 -9.03 -2.19 5.06
N SER A 116 -8.69 -1.11 4.38
CA SER A 116 -7.68 -1.18 3.35
C SER A 116 -6.30 -1.07 3.97
N TYR A 117 -5.49 -2.13 3.83
CA TYR A 117 -4.16 -2.20 4.44
C TYR A 117 -3.07 -2.13 3.37
N GLN A 118 -2.22 -1.12 3.45
CA GLN A 118 -1.11 -0.89 2.53
C GLN A 118 0.18 -1.46 3.14
N PHE A 119 0.66 -2.58 2.60
CA PHE A 119 1.94 -3.18 2.98
C PHE A 119 3.13 -2.33 2.53
N ALA A 120 4.21 -2.30 3.30
CA ALA A 120 5.49 -1.70 2.87
C ALA A 120 6.36 -2.74 2.15
N TYR A 121 6.09 -2.99 0.87
CA TYR A 121 6.85 -3.98 0.09
C TYR A 121 8.05 -3.39 -0.66
N ASP A 122 8.16 -2.07 -0.71
CA ASP A 122 9.38 -1.26 -0.90
C ASP A 122 10.32 -1.72 -2.04
N SER A 123 9.75 -2.12 -3.18
CA SER A 123 10.48 -2.88 -4.20
C SER A 123 10.12 -2.46 -5.62
N ALA A 124 11.14 -2.34 -6.48
CA ALA A 124 10.95 -2.13 -7.91
C ALA A 124 10.75 -3.43 -8.72
N ALA A 125 10.42 -4.54 -8.06
CA ALA A 125 10.18 -5.84 -8.66
C ALA A 125 8.72 -6.26 -8.50
N ILE A 126 8.02 -6.50 -9.61
CA ILE A 126 6.58 -6.86 -9.63
C ILE A 126 6.27 -8.12 -8.83
N ASP A 127 7.24 -9.03 -8.69
CA ASP A 127 7.09 -10.25 -7.89
C ASP A 127 7.13 -9.98 -6.37
N SER A 128 7.25 -8.72 -5.97
CA SER A 128 7.09 -8.27 -4.58
C SER A 128 5.67 -7.80 -4.27
N SER A 129 4.74 -7.92 -5.22
CA SER A 129 3.38 -7.44 -5.05
C SER A 129 2.68 -8.16 -3.88
N PRO A 130 1.98 -7.43 -2.98
CA PRO A 130 1.27 -8.03 -1.85
C PRO A 130 0.33 -9.20 -2.21
N SER A 131 -0.35 -9.11 -3.35
CA SER A 131 -1.24 -10.18 -3.85
C SER A 131 -0.53 -11.47 -4.27
N TYR A 132 0.80 -11.51 -4.16
CA TYR A 132 1.64 -12.69 -4.28
C TYR A 132 2.45 -12.94 -2.99
N LEU A 133 3.09 -11.92 -2.43
CA LEU A 133 3.97 -12.10 -1.26
C LEU A 133 3.23 -12.54 -0.01
N VAL A 134 2.00 -12.08 0.24
CA VAL A 134 1.26 -12.53 1.44
C VAL A 134 1.04 -14.04 1.43
N PHE A 135 1.05 -14.67 0.25
CA PHE A 135 0.89 -16.11 0.04
C PHE A 135 2.21 -16.87 0.17
N HIS A 136 3.33 -16.24 -0.19
CA HIS A 136 4.66 -16.83 -0.09
C HIS A 136 5.25 -16.67 1.32
N GLU A 137 5.09 -15.51 1.95
CA GLU A 137 5.62 -15.18 3.28
C GLU A 137 4.70 -15.57 4.45
N ALA A 138 3.38 -15.71 4.27
CA ALA A 138 2.56 -16.35 5.31
C ALA A 138 3.02 -17.78 5.65
N SER A 139 3.83 -18.38 4.77
CA SER A 139 4.49 -19.67 5.00
C SER A 139 5.90 -19.57 5.61
N GLN A 140 6.46 -18.38 5.84
CA GLN A 140 7.85 -18.15 6.28
C GLN A 140 7.92 -17.12 7.44
N LEU A 141 8.38 -17.55 8.62
CA LEU A 141 8.64 -16.69 9.80
C LEU A 141 10.09 -16.14 9.78
N PRO A 142 10.40 -15.13 10.63
CA PRO A 142 10.40 -13.68 10.36
C PRO A 142 11.61 -13.17 9.55
N ASN A 143 11.51 -11.95 9.03
CA ASN A 143 12.57 -11.30 8.26
C ASN A 143 13.81 -10.92 9.12
N GLN A 144 14.96 -10.76 8.45
CA GLN A 144 16.28 -10.54 9.07
C GLN A 144 16.40 -9.22 9.88
N LEU A 145 15.40 -8.33 9.78
CA LEU A 145 15.35 -7.05 10.49
C LEU A 145 14.53 -7.11 11.80
N GLY A 146 13.98 -8.29 12.14
CA GLY A 146 13.17 -8.47 13.35
C GLY A 146 11.78 -7.83 13.26
N LEU A 147 11.30 -7.54 12.05
CA LEU A 147 9.94 -7.04 11.84
C LEU A 147 8.95 -8.20 12.02
N PRO A 148 7.75 -7.97 12.58
CA PRO A 148 6.68 -8.96 12.57
C PRO A 148 6.44 -9.47 11.15
N SER A 149 6.08 -10.75 10.98
CA SER A 149 5.62 -11.19 9.66
C SER A 149 4.32 -10.48 9.34
N ASP A 150 4.27 -9.88 8.16
CA ASP A 150 3.13 -9.16 7.61
C ASP A 150 1.82 -10.00 7.65
N ALA A 151 1.95 -11.31 7.49
CA ALA A 151 0.86 -12.28 7.63
C ALA A 151 0.29 -12.39 9.06
N SER A 152 1.13 -12.38 10.09
CA SER A 152 0.66 -12.46 11.49
C SER A 152 -0.18 -11.25 11.87
N PHE A 153 0.23 -10.07 11.41
CA PHE A 153 -0.49 -8.84 11.67
C PHE A 153 -1.82 -8.80 10.90
N VAL A 154 -1.86 -9.24 9.64
CA VAL A 154 -3.11 -9.42 8.91
C VAL A 154 -4.04 -10.39 9.63
N ASN A 155 -3.54 -11.50 10.17
CA ASN A 155 -4.35 -12.43 10.97
C ASN A 155 -4.94 -11.77 12.23
N ASP A 156 -4.17 -10.91 12.91
CA ASP A 156 -4.67 -10.13 14.07
C ASP A 156 -5.78 -9.15 13.66
N LEU A 157 -5.63 -8.49 12.52
CA LEU A 157 -6.63 -7.58 11.95
C LEU A 157 -7.90 -8.33 11.56
N LEU A 158 -7.78 -9.50 10.92
CA LEU A 158 -8.92 -10.39 10.63
C LEU A 158 -9.60 -10.85 11.92
N GLY A 159 -8.84 -11.04 13.00
CA GLY A 159 -9.35 -11.35 14.34
C GLY A 159 -10.22 -10.25 14.96
N GLN A 160 -10.11 -9.00 14.49
CA GLN A 160 -11.04 -7.92 14.86
C GLN A 160 -12.41 -8.06 14.16
N GLY A 161 -12.51 -8.99 13.21
CA GLY A 161 -13.66 -9.22 12.36
C GLY A 161 -13.79 -8.22 11.21
N TRP A 162 -12.71 -7.55 10.85
CA TRP A 162 -12.68 -6.62 9.72
C TRP A 162 -12.41 -7.37 8.41
N ILE A 163 -13.14 -7.00 7.36
CA ILE A 163 -12.78 -7.39 5.99
C ILE A 163 -11.53 -6.59 5.62
N ILE A 164 -10.54 -7.22 5.01
CA ILE A 164 -9.29 -6.54 4.66
C ILE A 164 -9.13 -6.55 3.14
N ASN A 165 -8.76 -5.42 2.54
CA ASN A 165 -8.25 -5.40 1.18
C ASN A 165 -6.83 -4.84 1.13
N THR A 166 -5.93 -5.54 0.46
CA THR A 166 -4.50 -5.15 0.35
C THR A 166 -4.17 -4.87 -1.11
N PRO A 167 -4.12 -3.60 -1.55
CA PRO A 167 -3.84 -3.27 -2.94
C PRO A 167 -2.34 -3.35 -3.25
N ASP A 168 -2.02 -3.83 -4.45
CA ASP A 168 -0.71 -3.75 -5.08
C ASP A 168 -0.54 -2.35 -5.66
N TYR A 169 -0.38 -1.37 -4.77
CA TYR A 169 -0.56 0.04 -5.10
C TYR A 169 0.51 0.60 -6.06
N GLU A 170 1.68 -0.02 -6.15
CA GLU A 170 2.73 0.35 -7.12
C GLU A 170 2.43 -0.10 -8.55
N GLY A 171 1.33 -0.83 -8.76
CA GLY A 171 0.82 -1.20 -10.07
C GLY A 171 1.70 -2.18 -10.84
N PRO A 172 1.51 -2.27 -12.17
CA PRO A 172 2.05 -3.35 -12.98
C PRO A 172 3.55 -3.19 -13.29
N THR A 173 4.12 -2.06 -12.90
CA THR A 173 5.53 -1.74 -13.11
C THR A 173 6.36 -1.74 -11.83
N ALA A 174 5.74 -2.04 -10.67
CA ALA A 174 6.37 -1.91 -9.35
C ALA A 174 7.00 -0.52 -9.17
N ALA A 175 6.17 0.51 -9.36
CA ALA A 175 6.58 1.91 -9.24
C ALA A 175 6.75 2.38 -7.78
N PHE A 176 7.61 1.72 -6.99
CA PHE A 176 7.90 2.15 -5.62
C PHE A 176 8.33 3.61 -5.55
N GLY A 177 7.73 4.35 -4.62
CA GLY A 177 7.94 5.79 -4.44
C GLY A 177 7.09 6.68 -5.35
N ALA A 178 6.33 6.15 -6.32
CA ALA A 178 5.41 6.94 -7.14
C ALA A 178 4.08 7.20 -6.41
N SER A 179 4.02 8.26 -5.61
CA SER A 179 2.84 8.63 -4.79
C SER A 179 1.52 8.67 -5.57
N VAL A 180 1.54 9.24 -6.79
CA VAL A 180 0.32 9.41 -7.59
C VAL A 180 -0.26 8.06 -8.01
N GLN A 181 0.57 7.18 -8.57
CA GLN A 181 0.21 5.78 -8.88
C GLN A 181 -0.31 5.06 -7.62
N ALA A 182 0.41 5.18 -6.50
CA ALA A 182 0.06 4.51 -5.25
C ALA A 182 -1.30 4.97 -4.69
N GLY A 183 -1.56 6.28 -4.73
CA GLY A 183 -2.82 6.87 -4.29
C GLY A 183 -4.00 6.49 -5.20
N HIS A 184 -3.84 6.60 -6.52
CA HIS A 184 -4.89 6.21 -7.48
C HIS A 184 -5.24 4.72 -7.35
N ALA A 185 -4.25 3.82 -7.33
CA ALA A 185 -4.48 2.39 -7.16
C ALA A 185 -5.19 2.09 -5.83
N THR A 186 -4.79 2.72 -4.73
CA THR A 186 -5.44 2.52 -3.43
C THR A 186 -6.91 2.99 -3.44
N LEU A 187 -7.21 4.14 -4.04
CA LEU A 187 -8.57 4.67 -4.17
C LEU A 187 -9.43 3.79 -5.10
N ASP A 188 -8.89 3.36 -6.24
CA ASP A 188 -9.60 2.52 -7.20
C ASP A 188 -9.83 1.10 -6.69
N ALA A 189 -8.96 0.59 -5.80
CA ALA A 189 -9.23 -0.62 -5.05
C ALA A 189 -10.50 -0.46 -4.19
N GLN A 190 -10.72 0.72 -3.59
CA GLN A 190 -11.95 0.97 -2.83
C GLN A 190 -13.17 1.06 -3.74
N ARG A 191 -13.06 1.71 -4.91
CA ARG A 191 -14.12 1.68 -5.93
C ARG A 191 -14.49 0.24 -6.29
N ALA A 192 -13.49 -0.63 -6.52
CA ALA A 192 -13.71 -2.04 -6.80
C ALA A 192 -14.42 -2.77 -5.63
N VAL A 193 -14.00 -2.52 -4.38
CA VAL A 193 -14.63 -3.12 -3.19
C VAL A 193 -16.07 -2.63 -2.98
N PHE A 194 -16.35 -1.32 -3.10
CA PHE A 194 -17.71 -0.78 -3.05
C PHE A 194 -18.60 -1.36 -4.15
N ASN A 195 -18.07 -1.48 -5.38
CA ASN A 195 -18.78 -2.10 -6.49
C ASN A 195 -19.11 -3.57 -6.20
N LEU A 196 -18.15 -4.34 -5.68
CA LEU A 196 -18.37 -5.73 -5.32
C LEU A 196 -19.40 -5.88 -4.19
N ALA A 197 -19.33 -5.03 -3.16
CA ALA A 197 -20.30 -5.03 -2.06
C ALA A 197 -21.72 -4.77 -2.57
N ARG A 198 -21.90 -3.81 -3.49
CA ARG A 198 -23.18 -3.54 -4.14
C ARG A 198 -23.67 -4.71 -4.98
N LEU A 199 -22.80 -5.29 -5.81
CA LEU A 199 -23.14 -6.42 -6.70
C LEU A 199 -23.53 -7.68 -5.93
N THR A 200 -22.92 -7.91 -4.78
CA THR A 200 -23.15 -9.11 -3.94
C THR A 200 -24.23 -8.91 -2.88
N GLY A 201 -24.82 -7.71 -2.78
CA GLY A 201 -25.80 -7.39 -1.74
C GLY A 201 -25.20 -7.44 -0.32
N ALA A 202 -23.92 -7.10 -0.18
CA ALA A 202 -23.20 -7.20 1.10
C ALA A 202 -23.70 -6.22 2.17
N GLY A 203 -24.58 -5.28 1.81
CA GLY A 203 -25.03 -4.18 2.66
C GLY A 203 -24.04 -3.02 2.66
N ASP A 204 -24.24 -2.09 3.59
CA ASP A 204 -23.37 -0.94 3.75
C ASP A 204 -22.01 -1.35 4.35
N ILE A 205 -20.96 -0.67 3.92
CA ILE A 205 -19.59 -0.87 4.40
C ILE A 205 -18.98 0.46 4.86
N THR A 206 -18.23 0.39 5.94
CA THR A 206 -17.40 1.50 6.43
C THR A 206 -15.96 1.18 6.08
N VAL A 207 -15.34 2.03 5.25
CA VAL A 207 -13.94 1.86 4.81
C VAL A 207 -13.02 2.79 5.61
N ALA A 208 -11.93 2.25 6.12
CA ALA A 208 -10.79 3.03 6.62
C ALA A 208 -9.49 2.52 5.99
N LEU A 209 -8.44 3.35 5.98
CA LEU A 209 -7.14 3.02 5.40
C LEU A 209 -6.08 2.88 6.51
N TRP A 210 -5.06 2.03 6.30
CA TRP A 210 -3.88 1.99 7.17
C TRP A 210 -2.62 1.55 6.42
N GLY A 211 -1.58 2.37 6.50
CA GLY A 211 -0.22 2.03 6.05
C GLY A 211 0.85 2.51 7.02
N TYR A 212 1.98 1.79 7.03
CA TYR A 212 3.18 2.11 7.80
C TYR A 212 4.42 2.11 6.90
N SER A 213 5.42 2.95 7.17
CA SER A 213 6.67 3.02 6.37
C SER A 213 6.35 3.24 4.87
N GLY A 214 6.83 2.44 3.92
CA GLY A 214 6.48 2.59 2.51
C GLY A 214 4.97 2.48 2.22
N GLY A 215 4.23 1.71 3.02
CA GLY A 215 2.76 1.69 2.95
C GLY A 215 2.11 3.03 3.31
N SER A 216 2.79 3.87 4.12
CA SER A 216 2.33 5.22 4.44
C SER A 216 2.27 6.12 3.20
N ILE A 217 3.14 5.90 2.20
CA ILE A 217 3.12 6.64 0.93
C ILE A 217 1.78 6.42 0.25
N ALA A 218 1.34 5.17 0.11
CA ALA A 218 0.08 4.83 -0.55
C ALA A 218 -1.14 5.33 0.23
N THR A 219 -1.15 5.15 1.55
CA THR A 219 -2.27 5.58 2.41
C THR A 219 -2.43 7.10 2.43
N GLU A 220 -1.33 7.83 2.59
CA GLU A 220 -1.34 9.29 2.62
C GLU A 220 -1.68 9.85 1.24
N SER A 221 -1.05 9.34 0.17
CA SER A 221 -1.34 9.79 -1.20
C SER A 221 -2.80 9.54 -1.58
N ALA A 222 -3.40 8.43 -1.14
CA ALA A 222 -4.82 8.19 -1.32
C ALA A 222 -5.67 9.24 -0.58
N ALA A 223 -5.34 9.56 0.67
CA ALA A 223 -6.05 10.55 1.45
C ALA A 223 -5.93 11.96 0.83
N GLU A 224 -4.74 12.33 0.35
CA GLU A 224 -4.45 13.59 -0.32
C GLU A 224 -5.20 13.72 -1.66
N LEU A 225 -5.14 12.69 -2.50
CA LEU A 225 -5.69 12.73 -3.87
C LEU A 225 -7.21 12.53 -3.91
N GLN A 226 -7.81 11.98 -2.86
CA GLN A 226 -9.24 11.62 -2.82
C GLN A 226 -10.15 12.77 -3.25
N VAL A 227 -9.90 13.99 -2.79
CA VAL A 227 -10.73 15.17 -3.10
C VAL A 227 -10.80 15.47 -4.60
N GLN A 228 -9.70 15.25 -5.34
CA GLN A 228 -9.61 15.59 -6.76
C GLN A 228 -9.85 14.39 -7.67
N TYR A 229 -9.42 13.19 -7.26
CA TYR A 229 -9.45 11.99 -8.09
C TYR A 229 -10.67 11.09 -7.84
N ALA A 230 -11.14 11.02 -6.59
CA ALA A 230 -12.24 10.15 -6.20
C ALA A 230 -13.17 10.78 -5.13
N PRO A 231 -13.72 11.99 -5.39
CA PRO A 231 -14.51 12.73 -4.40
C PRO A 231 -15.80 12.00 -3.99
N GLU A 232 -16.28 11.06 -4.80
CA GLU A 232 -17.46 10.24 -4.51
C GLU A 232 -17.20 9.13 -3.49
N LEU A 233 -15.94 8.76 -3.25
CA LEU A 233 -15.59 7.71 -2.28
C LEU A 233 -15.77 8.21 -0.85
N LYS A 234 -16.57 7.46 -0.08
CA LYS A 234 -16.79 7.70 1.35
C LYS A 234 -15.81 6.90 2.19
N ILE A 235 -14.60 7.42 2.33
CA ILE A 235 -13.59 6.86 3.23
C ILE A 235 -13.75 7.53 4.60
N SER A 236 -13.87 6.74 5.67
CA SER A 236 -14.24 7.22 7.00
C SER A 236 -13.02 7.67 7.83
N GLY A 237 -11.82 7.30 7.41
CA GLY A 237 -10.58 7.78 8.04
C GLY A 237 -9.34 7.03 7.56
N ALA A 238 -8.16 7.54 7.91
CA ALA A 238 -6.89 6.90 7.60
C ALA A 238 -5.92 6.91 8.79
N VAL A 239 -5.22 5.80 8.97
CA VAL A 239 -4.08 5.69 9.88
C VAL A 239 -2.79 5.70 9.07
N VAL A 240 -1.87 6.60 9.41
CA VAL A 240 -0.57 6.72 8.72
C VAL A 240 0.55 6.66 9.75
N GLY A 241 1.35 5.60 9.71
CA GLY A 241 2.42 5.38 10.67
C GLY A 241 3.81 5.44 10.05
N GLY A 242 4.81 5.87 10.81
CA GLY A 242 6.20 5.87 10.32
C GLY A 242 6.36 6.65 9.02
N VAL A 243 5.65 7.78 8.91
CA VAL A 243 5.42 8.53 7.66
C VAL A 243 6.71 8.73 6.86
N VAL A 244 6.64 8.46 5.56
CA VAL A 244 7.72 8.64 4.59
C VAL A 244 7.38 9.87 3.75
N ASP A 245 7.73 11.05 4.25
CA ASP A 245 7.27 12.34 3.72
C ASP A 245 7.93 12.75 2.38
N ASP A 246 9.26 12.61 2.27
CA ASP A 246 10.02 12.86 1.03
C ASP A 246 11.16 11.85 0.86
N ILE A 247 10.84 10.68 0.30
CA ILE A 247 11.80 9.55 0.26
C ILE A 247 13.07 9.87 -0.57
N ALA A 248 12.99 10.74 -1.58
CA ALA A 248 14.15 11.13 -2.38
C ALA A 248 15.05 12.13 -1.64
N ALA A 249 14.49 12.97 -0.76
CA ALA A 249 15.29 13.85 0.10
C ALA A 249 16.13 13.07 1.13
N ASP A 250 15.72 11.85 1.47
CA ASP A 250 16.37 10.99 2.46
C ASP A 250 17.47 10.08 1.87
N PHE A 251 17.80 10.19 0.59
CA PHE A 251 18.85 9.37 -0.05
C PHE A 251 20.20 9.42 0.65
N ASP A 252 20.61 10.58 1.17
CA ASP A 252 21.86 10.71 1.92
C ASP A 252 21.82 9.96 3.27
N LEU A 253 20.65 9.80 3.88
CA LEU A 253 20.46 9.02 5.11
C LEU A 253 20.47 7.51 4.83
N MET A 254 20.02 7.09 3.65
CA MET A 254 19.98 5.67 3.26
C MET A 254 21.30 5.17 2.69
N ASN A 255 22.07 6.03 2.04
CA ASN A 255 23.32 5.64 1.38
C ASN A 255 24.30 5.01 2.39
N LYS A 256 24.95 3.90 2.02
CA LYS A 256 25.90 3.14 2.87
C LYS A 256 25.29 2.54 4.14
N THR A 257 23.97 2.55 4.29
CA THR A 257 23.28 1.85 5.38
C THR A 257 22.80 0.47 4.91
N PRO A 258 22.28 -0.38 5.82
CA PRO A 258 21.59 -1.61 5.42
C PRO A 258 20.42 -1.38 4.44
N LEU A 259 19.82 -0.19 4.41
CA LEU A 259 18.71 0.15 3.52
C LEU A 259 19.14 0.75 2.18
N ALA A 260 20.44 0.78 1.85
CA ALA A 260 20.96 1.40 0.63
C ALA A 260 20.22 0.94 -0.67
N GLY A 261 19.78 -0.32 -0.73
CA GLY A 261 18.98 -0.84 -1.85
C GLY A 261 17.65 -0.11 -2.10
N HIS A 262 17.05 0.52 -1.07
CA HIS A 262 15.83 1.29 -1.20
C HIS A 262 16.01 2.48 -2.14
N MET A 263 17.21 3.08 -2.17
CA MET A 263 17.53 4.14 -3.14
C MET A 263 17.36 3.63 -4.58
N ALA A 264 17.87 2.43 -4.88
CA ALA A 264 17.71 1.83 -6.20
C ALA A 264 16.23 1.49 -6.48
N SER A 265 15.47 1.02 -5.47
CA SER A 265 14.03 0.75 -5.62
C SER A 265 13.27 2.03 -5.95
N VAL A 266 13.50 3.14 -5.24
CA VAL A 266 12.83 4.43 -5.50
C VAL A 266 13.24 4.98 -6.86
N ILE A 267 14.54 4.99 -7.18
CA ILE A 267 15.03 5.53 -8.46
C ILE A 267 14.39 4.77 -9.63
N MET A 268 14.44 3.43 -9.62
CA MET A 268 13.90 2.62 -10.70
C MET A 268 12.37 2.57 -10.69
N GLY A 269 11.74 2.56 -9.52
CA GLY A 269 10.30 2.54 -9.33
C GLY A 269 9.65 3.85 -9.78
N VAL A 270 10.16 4.99 -9.35
CA VAL A 270 9.63 6.29 -9.77
C VAL A 270 9.89 6.54 -11.27
N THR A 271 11.11 6.28 -11.76
CA THR A 271 11.44 6.63 -13.14
C THR A 271 10.82 5.71 -14.18
N VAL A 272 10.34 4.51 -13.82
CA VAL A 272 9.61 3.64 -14.76
C VAL A 272 8.34 4.30 -15.31
N GLN A 273 7.77 5.25 -14.56
CA GLN A 273 6.59 6.03 -14.96
C GLN A 273 6.95 7.15 -15.96
N TYR A 274 8.23 7.47 -16.12
CA TYR A 274 8.75 8.59 -16.92
C TYR A 274 9.88 8.10 -17.84
N PRO A 275 9.59 7.65 -19.07
CA PRO A 275 10.58 7.05 -19.97
C PRO A 275 11.83 7.91 -20.18
N GLU A 276 11.68 9.22 -20.23
CA GLU A 276 12.79 10.18 -20.34
C GLU A 276 13.70 10.20 -19.11
N ALA A 277 13.13 10.02 -17.92
CA ALA A 277 13.88 9.97 -16.66
C ALA A 277 14.57 8.62 -16.46
N ASP A 278 13.90 7.50 -16.79
CA ASP A 278 14.52 6.16 -16.76
C ASP A 278 15.68 6.08 -17.76
N ALA A 279 15.49 6.61 -18.98
CA ALA A 279 16.57 6.71 -19.96
C ALA A 279 17.74 7.56 -19.46
N TYR A 280 17.45 8.67 -18.77
CA TYR A 280 18.48 9.49 -18.14
C TYR A 280 19.26 8.69 -17.07
N VAL A 281 18.57 8.07 -16.10
CA VAL A 281 19.21 7.23 -15.06
C VAL A 281 20.13 6.20 -15.70
N ARG A 282 19.64 5.43 -16.68
CA ARG A 282 20.43 4.41 -17.38
C ARG A 282 21.66 4.97 -18.07
N SER A 283 21.54 6.14 -18.70
CA SER A 283 22.68 6.82 -19.36
C SER A 283 23.76 7.28 -18.39
N ARG A 284 23.42 7.41 -17.09
CA ARG A 284 24.31 7.85 -16.04
C ARG A 284 24.91 6.71 -15.22
N LEU A 285 24.44 5.47 -15.40
CA LEU A 285 25.05 4.30 -14.77
C LEU A 285 26.43 4.02 -15.34
N ARG A 286 27.36 3.63 -14.47
CA ARG A 286 28.68 3.13 -14.85
C ARG A 286 28.54 1.79 -15.56
N PRO A 287 29.10 1.60 -16.78
CA PRO A 287 28.95 0.35 -17.51
C PRO A 287 29.37 -0.90 -16.71
N GLU A 288 30.38 -0.78 -15.85
CA GLU A 288 30.92 -1.86 -15.04
C GLU A 288 30.00 -2.34 -13.90
N THR A 289 29.10 -1.49 -13.41
CA THR A 289 28.20 -1.81 -12.28
C THR A 289 26.72 -1.64 -12.62
N ALA A 290 26.40 -1.23 -13.86
CA ALA A 290 25.03 -1.01 -14.31
C ALA A 290 24.15 -2.27 -14.18
N SER A 291 24.68 -3.45 -14.48
CA SER A 291 23.93 -4.70 -14.34
C SER A 291 23.54 -4.97 -12.89
N ASP A 292 24.45 -4.69 -11.95
CA ASP A 292 24.23 -4.90 -10.52
C ASP A 292 23.18 -3.94 -9.98
N PHE A 293 23.25 -2.65 -10.34
CA PHE A 293 22.22 -1.68 -10.00
C PHE A 293 20.84 -2.12 -10.51
N LEU A 294 20.77 -2.57 -11.77
CA LEU A 294 19.52 -2.97 -12.42
C LEU A 294 18.96 -4.31 -11.90
N GLN A 295 19.70 -5.07 -11.09
CA GLN A 295 19.16 -6.26 -10.42
C GLN A 295 17.99 -5.89 -9.50
N ILE A 296 17.92 -4.66 -9.00
CA ILE A 296 16.83 -4.20 -8.13
C ILE A 296 15.43 -4.46 -8.73
N LYS A 297 15.31 -4.45 -10.07
CA LYS A 297 14.04 -4.74 -10.77
C LYS A 297 13.57 -6.20 -10.67
N LYS A 298 14.37 -7.07 -10.06
CA LYS A 298 14.12 -8.51 -9.92
C LYS A 298 14.25 -9.01 -8.49
N LEU A 299 14.70 -8.16 -7.55
CA LEU A 299 14.94 -8.55 -6.17
C LEU A 299 13.76 -8.14 -5.31
N VAL A 300 13.20 -9.11 -4.57
CA VAL A 300 12.28 -8.81 -3.46
C VAL A 300 13.02 -8.08 -2.33
N LEU A 301 12.29 -7.39 -1.46
CA LEU A 301 12.83 -6.49 -0.42
C LEU A 301 13.98 -7.12 0.40
N ALA A 302 13.80 -8.35 0.89
CA ALA A 302 14.82 -9.03 1.69
C ALA A 302 16.12 -9.26 0.90
N ASN A 303 16.01 -9.68 -0.37
CA ASN A 303 17.16 -9.91 -1.23
C ASN A 303 17.82 -8.61 -1.67
N ALA A 304 17.02 -7.56 -1.94
CA ALA A 304 17.52 -6.22 -2.24
C ALA A 304 18.32 -5.65 -1.06
N THR A 305 17.78 -5.79 0.16
CA THR A 305 18.45 -5.39 1.39
C THR A 305 19.77 -6.12 1.56
N ALA A 306 19.77 -7.45 1.43
CA ALA A 306 20.99 -8.25 1.55
C ALA A 306 22.04 -7.91 0.48
N PHE A 307 21.61 -7.72 -0.77
CA PHE A 307 22.52 -7.45 -1.90
C PHE A 307 23.18 -6.07 -1.78
N PHE A 308 22.40 -5.02 -1.48
CA PHE A 308 22.89 -3.63 -1.47
C PHE A 308 23.35 -3.14 -0.09
N ALA A 309 23.24 -3.94 0.99
CA ALA A 309 23.58 -3.52 2.34
C ALA A 309 24.98 -2.88 2.44
N GLY A 310 25.03 -1.64 2.95
CA GLY A 310 26.28 -0.92 3.20
C GLY A 310 26.97 -0.37 1.95
N GLN A 311 26.41 -0.58 0.75
CA GLN A 311 27.02 -0.12 -0.49
C GLN A 311 26.89 1.40 -0.66
N ASP A 312 27.86 2.01 -1.35
CA ASP A 312 27.78 3.40 -1.80
C ASP A 312 26.96 3.47 -3.09
N MET A 313 25.67 3.77 -2.97
CA MET A 313 24.74 3.81 -4.10
C MET A 313 25.11 4.88 -5.12
N TYR A 314 25.78 5.95 -4.71
CA TYR A 314 26.26 6.95 -5.65
C TYR A 314 27.42 6.45 -6.51
N SER A 315 28.15 5.41 -6.08
CA SER A 315 29.25 4.85 -6.87
C SER A 315 28.79 4.21 -8.19
N TYR A 316 27.52 3.81 -8.28
CA TYR A 316 26.91 3.28 -9.52
C TYR A 316 26.76 4.33 -10.63
N PHE A 317 26.87 5.62 -10.31
CA PHE A 317 26.67 6.72 -11.26
C PHE A 317 27.99 7.36 -11.70
N ILE A 318 28.09 7.73 -12.97
CA ILE A 318 29.28 8.36 -13.58
C ILE A 318 29.65 9.66 -12.85
N GLY A 319 28.66 10.50 -12.58
CA GLY A 319 28.77 11.76 -11.82
C GLY A 319 28.45 11.64 -10.33
N GLY A 320 28.30 10.42 -9.81
CA GLY A 320 27.94 10.19 -8.41
C GLY A 320 26.58 10.81 -8.05
N ALA A 321 26.47 11.34 -6.83
CA ALA A 321 25.25 11.99 -6.34
C ALA A 321 24.76 13.15 -7.21
N SER A 322 25.64 13.81 -7.99
CA SER A 322 25.26 14.92 -8.85
C SER A 322 24.32 14.51 -9.98
N ASP A 323 24.41 13.26 -10.44
CA ASP A 323 23.52 12.74 -11.48
C ASP A 323 22.08 12.65 -10.98
N LEU A 324 21.86 12.30 -9.72
CA LEU A 324 20.53 12.26 -9.10
C LEU A 324 19.96 13.65 -8.77
N LYS A 325 20.79 14.68 -8.84
CA LYS A 325 20.40 16.10 -8.67
C LYS A 325 20.08 16.78 -10.01
N ALA A 326 20.10 16.05 -11.12
CA ALA A 326 19.79 16.61 -12.43
C ALA A 326 18.34 17.16 -12.49
N PRO A 327 18.10 18.28 -13.21
CA PRO A 327 16.77 18.89 -13.25
C PRO A 327 15.65 17.95 -13.73
N ILE A 328 15.95 16.98 -14.61
CA ILE A 328 14.98 15.99 -15.07
C ILE A 328 14.50 15.08 -13.94
N LEU A 329 15.40 14.62 -13.07
CA LEU A 329 15.07 13.77 -11.94
C LEU A 329 14.45 14.58 -10.80
N GLN A 330 14.96 15.79 -10.53
CA GLN A 330 14.40 16.65 -9.49
C GLN A 330 12.94 17.01 -9.77
N ARG A 331 12.55 17.23 -11.03
CA ARG A 331 11.13 17.45 -11.38
C ARG A 331 10.27 16.22 -11.07
N VAL A 332 10.77 15.03 -11.40
CA VAL A 332 10.07 13.77 -11.17
C VAL A 332 9.97 13.47 -9.67
N PHE A 333 11.08 13.51 -8.93
CA PHE A 333 11.09 13.27 -7.48
C PHE A 333 10.21 14.25 -6.72
N ASN A 334 10.29 15.57 -7.00
CA ASN A 334 9.42 16.54 -6.32
C ASN A 334 7.92 16.24 -6.50
N ARG A 335 7.52 15.67 -7.63
CA ARG A 335 6.11 15.32 -7.91
C ARG A 335 5.72 13.98 -7.30
N GLU A 336 6.62 13.01 -7.32
CA GLU A 336 6.29 11.62 -6.99
C GLU A 336 6.64 11.22 -5.56
N THR A 337 7.72 11.73 -4.99
CA THR A 337 8.25 11.22 -3.72
C THR A 337 7.86 12.05 -2.52
N ARG A 338 7.19 13.19 -2.74
CA ARG A 338 6.85 14.16 -1.70
C ARG A 338 5.36 14.18 -1.40
N LEU A 339 5.00 13.75 -0.19
CA LEU A 339 3.65 13.84 0.36
C LEU A 339 3.28 15.30 0.64
N GLY A 340 1.99 15.62 0.58
CA GLY A 340 1.54 17.02 0.67
C GLY A 340 1.71 17.80 -0.62
N TYR A 341 2.13 17.19 -1.74
CA TYR A 341 2.36 17.90 -3.00
C TYR A 341 1.07 18.14 -3.79
N HIS A 342 0.13 17.18 -3.79
CA HIS A 342 -1.04 17.21 -4.67
C HIS A 342 -2.32 17.72 -4.00
N GLY A 343 -2.35 17.84 -2.67
CA GLY A 343 -3.59 18.23 -2.00
C GLY A 343 -3.51 18.27 -0.49
N VAL A 344 -4.67 18.11 0.13
CA VAL A 344 -4.87 18.09 1.58
C VAL A 344 -5.96 17.06 1.86
N PRO A 345 -5.74 16.10 2.77
CA PRO A 345 -6.75 15.14 3.16
C PRO A 345 -8.02 15.80 3.73
N ALA A 346 -9.18 15.39 3.21
CA ALA A 346 -10.49 15.80 3.75
C ALA A 346 -11.07 14.79 4.76
N ILE A 347 -10.48 13.60 4.84
CA ILE A 347 -10.87 12.54 5.79
C ILE A 347 -10.12 12.71 7.12
N PRO A 348 -10.71 12.28 8.25
CA PRO A 348 -10.00 12.25 9.52
C PRO A 348 -8.77 11.35 9.46
N MET A 349 -7.68 11.76 10.12
CA MET A 349 -6.44 10.99 10.16
C MET A 349 -5.89 10.79 11.57
N PHE A 350 -5.34 9.61 11.81
CA PHE A 350 -4.44 9.34 12.93
C PHE A 350 -3.03 9.08 12.42
N VAL A 351 -2.12 9.97 12.78
CA VAL A 351 -0.72 9.92 12.36
C VAL A 351 0.14 9.58 13.57
N TYR A 352 1.08 8.64 13.42
CA TYR A 352 2.00 8.29 14.50
C TYR A 352 3.41 8.03 14.00
N LYS A 353 4.41 8.49 14.77
CA LYS A 353 5.82 8.35 14.40
C LYS A 353 6.73 8.47 15.63
N ALA A 354 7.82 7.71 15.65
CA ALA A 354 8.86 7.91 16.65
C ALA A 354 9.65 9.19 16.36
N ILE A 355 9.95 9.95 17.41
CA ILE A 355 10.86 11.10 17.34
C ILE A 355 12.27 10.63 16.93
N GLY A 356 12.68 9.46 17.40
CA GLY A 356 13.97 8.83 17.09
C GLY A 356 14.00 8.04 15.78
N ASP A 357 13.05 8.25 14.87
CA ASP A 357 13.08 7.62 13.54
C ASP A 357 14.36 8.01 12.78
N GLN A 358 15.20 7.01 12.53
CA GLN A 358 16.54 7.15 11.98
C GLN A 358 16.58 7.14 10.44
N TYR A 359 15.48 6.77 9.79
CA TYR A 359 15.40 6.65 8.33
C TYR A 359 14.56 7.75 7.71
N CYS A 360 13.50 8.17 8.40
CA CYS A 360 12.54 9.16 7.94
C CYS A 360 12.43 10.23 9.04
N PRO A 361 13.21 11.32 8.99
CA PRO A 361 13.28 12.29 10.08
C PRO A 361 11.93 12.92 10.41
N ILE A 362 11.58 12.95 11.71
CA ILE A 362 10.29 13.47 12.18
C ILE A 362 10.00 14.92 11.78
N VAL A 363 11.03 15.73 11.54
CA VAL A 363 10.89 17.14 11.13
C VAL A 363 10.13 17.29 9.81
N GLN A 364 10.18 16.29 8.92
CA GLN A 364 9.44 16.31 7.66
C GLN A 364 7.94 16.09 7.93
N THR A 365 7.61 15.09 8.76
CA THR A 365 6.24 14.84 9.20
C THR A 365 5.67 16.02 9.98
N ASP A 366 6.43 16.62 10.88
CA ASP A 366 6.03 17.83 11.61
C ASP A 366 5.64 18.96 10.63
N ALA A 367 6.40 19.14 9.54
CA ALA A 367 6.12 20.14 8.51
C ALA A 367 4.89 19.79 7.66
N LEU A 368 4.72 18.53 7.27
CA LEU A 368 3.55 18.04 6.54
C LEU A 368 2.27 18.25 7.35
N ILE A 369 2.26 17.77 8.60
CA ILE A 369 1.09 17.91 9.49
C ILE A 369 0.80 19.37 9.74
N LYS A 370 1.81 20.21 10.03
CA LYS A 370 1.60 21.66 10.19
C LYS A 370 0.90 22.28 8.97
N LYS A 371 1.33 21.94 7.75
CA LYS A 371 0.71 22.41 6.51
C LYS A 371 -0.78 22.02 6.44
N TYR A 372 -1.12 20.78 6.76
CA TYR A 372 -2.51 20.31 6.76
C TYR A 372 -3.37 20.97 7.84
N CYS A 373 -2.80 21.19 9.02
CA CYS A 373 -3.52 21.83 10.12
C CYS A 373 -3.85 23.30 9.83
N GLU A 374 -2.98 24.01 9.11
CA GLU A 374 -3.19 25.42 8.74
C GLU A 374 -4.39 25.63 7.80
N VAL A 375 -4.84 24.58 7.13
CA VAL A 375 -5.99 24.60 6.20
C VAL A 375 -7.19 23.78 6.72
N GLY A 376 -7.15 23.36 7.99
CA GLY A 376 -8.30 22.80 8.69
C GLY A 376 -8.47 21.28 8.58
N ALA A 377 -7.43 20.53 8.24
CA ALA A 377 -7.50 19.06 8.27
C ALA A 377 -7.76 18.53 9.69
N ASP A 378 -8.51 17.43 9.77
CA ASP A 378 -8.81 16.74 11.04
C ASP A 378 -7.77 15.65 11.31
N ILE A 379 -6.71 16.00 12.05
CA ILE A 379 -5.58 15.10 12.30
C ILE A 379 -5.29 14.97 13.79
N THR A 380 -5.24 13.75 14.30
CA THR A 380 -4.52 13.44 15.54
C THR A 380 -3.10 12.99 15.20
N TYR A 381 -2.08 13.74 15.61
CA TYR A 381 -0.68 13.38 15.38
C TYR A 381 0.03 13.09 16.71
N GLU A 382 0.50 11.86 16.86
CA GLU A 382 1.20 11.40 18.06
C GLU A 382 2.69 11.11 17.79
N ARG A 383 3.55 11.85 18.47
CA ARG A 383 5.01 11.77 18.37
C ARG A 383 5.54 10.93 19.52
N ASN A 384 6.03 9.73 19.26
CA ASN A 384 6.53 8.85 20.32
C ASN A 384 7.96 9.22 20.72
N THR A 385 8.15 9.53 22.00
CA THR A 385 9.44 9.95 22.58
C THR A 385 10.43 8.81 22.76
N ILE A 386 9.95 7.56 22.70
CA ILE A 386 10.78 6.35 22.77
C ILE A 386 10.67 5.60 21.44
N GLY A 387 11.78 5.00 21.03
CA GLY A 387 11.83 4.11 19.89
C GLY A 387 12.46 4.72 18.63
N THR A 388 12.47 3.90 17.60
CA THR A 388 13.04 4.10 16.27
C THR A 388 11.98 3.81 15.21
N HIS A 389 12.34 3.89 13.93
CA HIS A 389 11.44 3.53 12.83
C HIS A 389 10.88 2.10 12.98
N VAL A 390 11.71 1.16 13.41
CA VAL A 390 11.34 -0.27 13.48
C VAL A 390 10.49 -0.55 14.72
N SER A 391 10.88 -0.02 15.90
CA SER A 391 10.12 -0.29 17.12
C SER A 391 8.74 0.39 17.12
N GLU A 392 8.57 1.49 16.40
CA GLU A 392 7.29 2.21 16.31
C GLU A 392 6.20 1.42 15.57
N ILE A 393 6.56 0.43 14.75
CA ILE A 393 5.61 -0.55 14.18
C ILE A 393 4.77 -1.17 15.30
N ASN A 394 5.43 -1.59 16.38
CA ASN A 394 4.77 -2.21 17.53
C ASN A 394 4.25 -1.16 18.53
N ASN A 395 5.04 -0.12 18.85
CA ASN A 395 4.65 0.89 19.85
C ASN A 395 3.41 1.70 19.44
N GLY A 396 3.18 1.87 18.14
CA GLY A 396 1.99 2.55 17.61
C GLY A 396 0.76 1.67 17.42
N LYS A 397 0.94 0.35 17.25
CA LYS A 397 -0.12 -0.60 16.84
C LYS A 397 -1.38 -0.50 17.69
N GLY A 398 -1.27 -0.51 19.02
CA GLY A 398 -2.43 -0.46 19.92
C GLY A 398 -3.23 0.85 19.80
N ARG A 399 -2.54 1.97 19.59
CA ARG A 399 -3.17 3.29 19.45
C ARG A 399 -3.86 3.45 18.10
N ALA A 400 -3.20 3.00 17.04
CA ALA A 400 -3.79 2.90 15.70
C ALA A 400 -5.05 2.03 15.68
N LEU A 401 -5.00 0.84 16.28
CA LEU A 401 -6.15 -0.06 16.40
C LEU A 401 -7.30 0.60 17.19
N SER A 402 -7.00 1.27 18.29
CA SER A 402 -8.01 1.96 19.10
C SER A 402 -8.69 3.08 18.31
N TRP A 403 -7.93 3.83 17.52
CA TRP A 403 -8.48 4.86 16.65
C TRP A 403 -9.35 4.28 15.53
N LEU A 404 -8.90 3.22 14.85
CA LEU A 404 -9.71 2.53 13.83
C LEU A 404 -11.00 1.95 14.40
N TRP A 405 -10.94 1.40 15.61
CA TRP A 405 -12.15 0.96 16.30
C TRP A 405 -13.14 2.11 16.50
N SER A 406 -12.67 3.31 16.82
CA SER A 406 -13.55 4.48 16.95
C SER A 406 -14.24 4.85 15.63
N ILE A 407 -13.58 4.61 14.48
CA ILE A 407 -14.19 4.77 13.15
C ILE A 407 -15.25 3.69 12.92
N PHE A 408 -14.88 2.41 13.07
CA PHE A 408 -15.76 1.30 12.73
C PHE A 408 -16.95 1.13 13.68
N ASN A 409 -16.80 1.48 14.97
CA ASN A 409 -17.89 1.46 15.94
C ASN A 409 -18.70 2.77 15.99
N GLU A 410 -18.41 3.72 15.10
CA GLU A 410 -19.12 5.00 14.96
C GLU A 410 -19.05 5.90 16.21
N SER A 411 -18.01 5.74 17.04
CA SER A 411 -17.77 6.60 18.21
C SER A 411 -16.77 7.74 17.95
N TYR A 412 -16.13 7.77 16.78
CA TYR A 412 -15.22 8.84 16.42
C TYR A 412 -15.95 10.18 16.37
N VAL A 413 -15.37 11.17 17.05
CA VAL A 413 -15.86 12.56 17.04
C VAL A 413 -14.78 13.42 16.39
N PRO A 414 -15.07 14.02 15.23
CA PRO A 414 -14.16 14.95 14.57
C PRO A 414 -13.76 16.10 15.51
N HIS A 415 -12.55 16.61 15.37
CA HIS A 415 -12.15 17.78 16.14
C HIS A 415 -13.00 18.99 15.77
N SER A 416 -13.41 19.77 16.77
CA SER A 416 -14.19 21.00 16.56
C SER A 416 -13.39 22.10 15.86
N CYS A 417 -12.05 22.06 15.91
CA CYS A 417 -11.16 22.91 15.13
C CYS A 417 -9.72 22.33 15.10
N GLY A 418 -9.18 22.13 13.90
CA GLY A 418 -7.75 21.85 13.66
C GLY A 418 -7.24 20.50 14.16
N CYS A 419 -5.92 20.35 14.14
CA CYS A 419 -5.25 19.12 14.53
C CYS A 419 -4.92 19.05 16.02
N LYS A 420 -4.80 17.83 16.53
CA LYS A 420 -4.26 17.52 17.86
C LYS A 420 -2.88 16.89 17.73
N VAL A 421 -1.83 17.68 17.95
CA VAL A 421 -0.44 17.19 18.01
C VAL A 421 -0.05 16.97 19.47
N LYS A 422 0.45 15.78 19.81
CA LYS A 422 0.98 15.50 21.16
C LYS A 422 2.17 14.57 21.14
N ASN A 423 3.05 14.72 22.12
CA ASN A 423 4.07 13.73 22.41
C ASN A 423 3.47 12.61 23.29
N VAL A 424 3.89 11.38 23.06
CA VAL A 424 3.55 10.21 23.86
C VAL A 424 4.82 9.45 24.24
N THR A 425 4.73 8.56 25.22
CA THR A 425 5.84 7.74 25.69
C THR A 425 5.33 6.30 25.80
N VAL A 426 5.54 5.51 24.74
CA VAL A 426 5.09 4.13 24.66
C VAL A 426 6.25 3.26 24.23
N ASP A 427 6.52 2.21 25.00
CA ASP A 427 7.48 1.17 24.67
C ASP A 427 6.81 -0.19 24.85
N ALA A 428 6.24 -0.71 23.76
CA ALA A 428 5.66 -2.04 23.67
C ALA A 428 6.64 -3.04 23.04
N SER A 429 7.84 -2.58 22.69
CA SER A 429 8.94 -3.37 22.12
C SER A 429 9.94 -3.88 23.16
N ALA A 430 9.84 -3.42 24.41
CA ALA A 430 10.71 -3.79 25.53
C ALA A 430 10.37 -5.14 26.18
#